data_AF-A0A0A2L7K5-F1
#
_entry.id   AF-A0A0A2L7K5-F1
#
_cell.length_a   1.000
_cell.length_b   1.000
_cell.length_c   1.000
_cell.angle_alpha   90.00
_cell.angle_beta   90.00
_cell.angle_gamma   90.00
#
_symmetry.space_group_name_H-M   'P 1'
#
loop_
_entity.id
_entity.type
_entity.pdbx_description
1 polymer ?
#
loop_
_entity_poly.entity_id
_entity_poly.type
_entity_poly.pdbx_seq_one_letter_code
_entity_poly.pdbx_strand_id
1 'polypeptide(L)'
;MSGWAETRTPEPPDRDEHEKSPPRPVAQREAVTSDDASTESDDTNAANLVKELVKLRRDIKRRADSHREEMQKMQEELQKVKEEFSTALAENGHDEILREIQSSREEISTPAPASSPSYADVARTPPPIHPSNIRNLSTSNTTPTTFTDTLYCTIDTSKMAESESEKASAGSIRATIETEIRKLGDHTHWRCRAVTVSPRDTNRIRIACRNEAEHQLVKKLAEANIGAGARVLRDELYPIKVDSMRGMKF
;
A
#
# COMPACT_ATOMS: atom_id res chain seq x y z
N MET A 1 30.48 -16.12 24.91
CA MET A 1 29.66 -15.52 25.98
C MET A 1 28.38 -15.02 25.34
N SER A 2 27.23 -15.47 25.87
CA SER A 2 25.85 -15.03 25.58
C SER A 2 25.33 -15.39 24.16
N GLY A 3 24.32 -16.22 23.93
CA GLY A 3 23.18 -16.64 24.76
C GLY A 3 21.89 -16.37 23.97
N TRP A 4 21.48 -17.28 23.08
CA TRP A 4 20.19 -17.20 22.38
C TRP A 4 19.09 -17.82 23.26
N ALA A 5 18.06 -17.04 23.56
CA ALA A 5 16.86 -17.51 24.26
C ALA A 5 15.88 -18.07 23.22
N GLU A 6 15.64 -19.38 23.31
CA GLU A 6 14.69 -20.11 22.49
C GLU A 6 13.38 -20.26 23.26
N THR A 7 12.35 -19.53 22.83
CA THR A 7 11.03 -19.53 23.45
C THR A 7 10.27 -20.79 23.03
N ARG A 8 10.19 -21.77 23.94
CA ARG A 8 9.43 -23.02 23.76
C ARG A 8 7.94 -22.82 24.07
N THR A 9 7.10 -23.31 23.16
CA THR A 9 5.64 -23.46 23.30
C THR A 9 5.29 -24.47 24.39
N PRO A 10 4.28 -24.23 25.25
CA PRO A 10 3.84 -25.23 26.23
C PRO A 10 2.82 -26.24 25.64
N GLU A 11 3.08 -27.52 25.86
CA GLU A 11 2.20 -28.69 25.62
C GLU A 11 1.07 -28.77 26.67
N PRO A 12 -0.09 -29.40 26.34
CA PRO A 12 -1.16 -29.66 27.30
C PRO A 12 -0.93 -30.97 28.09
N PRO A 13 -1.36 -31.06 29.36
CA PRO A 13 -1.16 -32.27 30.15
C PRO A 13 -2.26 -33.32 29.94
N ASP A 14 -1.84 -34.52 29.52
CA ASP A 14 -2.56 -35.79 29.70
C ASP A 14 -2.57 -36.18 31.18
N ARG A 15 -3.72 -36.66 31.69
CA ARG A 15 -3.78 -37.33 33.00
C ARG A 15 -4.94 -38.33 33.09
N ASP A 16 -4.62 -39.57 32.77
CA ASP A 16 -5.32 -40.78 33.21
C ASP A 16 -4.66 -41.36 34.48
N GLU A 17 -5.34 -42.34 35.08
CA GLU A 17 -4.92 -43.29 36.15
C GLU A 17 -5.50 -43.05 37.57
N HIS A 18 -6.66 -43.70 37.79
CA HIS A 18 -6.85 -44.87 38.67
C HIS A 18 -6.16 -44.95 40.05
N GLU A 19 -6.96 -44.95 41.13
CA GLU A 19 -6.77 -45.67 42.40
C GLU A 19 -8.11 -45.56 43.18
N LYS A 20 -8.63 -46.45 44.04
CA LYS A 20 -8.36 -47.82 44.49
C LYS A 20 -9.44 -48.09 45.56
N SER A 21 -10.19 -49.19 45.48
CA SER A 21 -11.24 -49.55 46.47
C SER A 21 -10.69 -50.01 47.82
N PRO A 22 -11.51 -50.02 48.90
CA PRO A 22 -11.71 -51.26 49.70
C PRO A 22 -13.18 -51.41 50.22
N PRO A 23 -13.57 -52.41 51.06
CA PRO A 23 -14.40 -53.54 50.67
C PRO A 23 -15.82 -53.58 51.28
N ARG A 24 -16.62 -54.53 50.78
CA ARG A 24 -18.01 -54.86 51.10
C ARG A 24 -18.21 -55.44 52.52
N PRO A 25 -19.42 -55.33 53.09
CA PRO A 25 -20.02 -56.45 53.84
C PRO A 25 -21.39 -56.88 53.30
N VAL A 26 -21.74 -58.10 53.70
CA VAL A 26 -22.62 -59.08 53.08
C VAL A 26 -24.11 -58.93 53.45
N ALA A 27 -24.96 -59.26 52.48
CA ALA A 27 -26.34 -59.77 52.52
C ALA A 27 -27.43 -59.02 53.31
N GLN A 28 -28.50 -58.68 52.59
CA GLN A 28 -29.81 -59.28 52.85
C GLN A 28 -30.60 -59.36 51.55
N ARG A 29 -31.19 -60.53 51.33
CA ARG A 29 -32.12 -60.85 50.25
C ARG A 29 -33.50 -60.42 50.72
N GLU A 30 -34.31 -59.86 49.83
CA GLU A 30 -35.71 -60.28 49.69
C GLU A 30 -36.26 -59.77 48.36
N ALA A 31 -36.85 -60.69 47.61
CA ALA A 31 -37.46 -60.45 46.32
C ALA A 31 -38.88 -59.94 46.54
N VAL A 32 -39.24 -58.85 45.89
CA VAL A 32 -40.63 -58.54 45.55
C VAL A 32 -40.67 -58.10 44.09
N THR A 33 -41.45 -58.83 43.33
CA THR A 33 -41.81 -58.65 41.93
C THR A 33 -42.57 -57.35 41.73
N SER A 34 -42.25 -56.54 40.72
CA SER A 34 -43.22 -55.66 40.05
C SER A 34 -42.66 -55.15 38.72
N ASP A 35 -43.25 -55.67 37.66
CA ASP A 35 -43.75 -54.96 36.48
C ASP A 35 -42.87 -53.90 35.78
N ASP A 36 -42.51 -54.28 34.55
CA ASP A 36 -42.66 -53.58 33.26
C ASP A 36 -42.90 -52.04 33.21
N ALA A 37 -42.34 -51.45 32.15
CA ALA A 37 -42.27 -50.03 31.74
C ALA A 37 -41.07 -49.24 32.36
N SER A 38 -40.10 -48.71 31.62
CA SER A 38 -40.14 -48.14 30.27
C SER A 38 -38.74 -48.14 29.65
N THR A 39 -38.51 -48.93 28.59
CA THR A 39 -37.31 -48.79 27.72
C THR A 39 -37.61 -48.03 26.43
N GLU A 40 -38.81 -47.47 26.27
CA GLU A 40 -39.26 -46.89 24.99
C GLU A 40 -38.91 -45.39 24.81
N SER A 41 -38.44 -44.72 25.86
CA SER A 41 -38.15 -43.27 25.85
C SER A 41 -36.77 -42.91 25.31
N ASP A 42 -35.74 -43.74 25.55
CA ASP A 42 -34.36 -43.40 25.21
C ASP A 42 -34.01 -43.72 23.75
N ASP A 43 -34.60 -44.78 23.18
CA ASP A 43 -34.38 -45.19 21.78
C ASP A 43 -34.95 -44.17 20.79
N THR A 44 -36.07 -43.53 21.12
CA THR A 44 -36.66 -42.48 20.28
C THR A 44 -35.81 -41.21 20.29
N ASN A 45 -35.21 -40.86 21.43
CA ASN A 45 -34.29 -39.73 21.55
C ASN A 45 -32.96 -39.98 20.83
N ALA A 46 -32.39 -41.18 20.98
CA ALA A 46 -31.20 -41.59 20.26
C ALA A 46 -31.41 -41.59 18.73
N ALA A 47 -32.55 -42.09 18.26
CA ALA A 47 -32.91 -42.05 16.84
C ALA A 47 -33.04 -40.60 16.30
N ASN A 48 -33.60 -39.69 17.10
CA ASN A 48 -33.69 -38.27 16.74
C ASN A 48 -32.31 -37.60 16.64
N LEU A 49 -31.40 -37.90 17.58
CA LEU A 49 -30.03 -37.39 17.55
C LEU A 49 -29.26 -37.91 16.33
N VAL A 50 -29.39 -39.21 16.00
CA VAL A 50 -28.78 -39.79 14.79
C VAL A 50 -29.32 -39.12 13.53
N LYS A 51 -30.62 -38.83 13.48
CA LYS A 51 -31.26 -38.15 12.36
C LYS A 51 -30.72 -36.73 12.17
N GLU A 52 -30.55 -35.97 13.25
CA GLU A 52 -29.95 -34.64 13.20
C GLU A 52 -28.45 -34.68 12.87
N LEU A 53 -27.69 -35.67 13.34
CA LEU A 53 -26.29 -35.89 12.95
C LEU A 53 -26.14 -36.16 11.45
N VAL A 54 -27.01 -37.00 10.87
CA VAL A 54 -27.01 -37.27 9.43
C VAL A 54 -27.39 -36.00 8.64
N LYS A 55 -28.31 -35.19 9.16
CA LYS A 55 -28.69 -33.90 8.57
C LYS A 55 -27.53 -32.92 8.60
N LEU A 56 -26.89 -32.74 9.75
CA LEU A 56 -25.74 -31.86 9.92
C LEU A 56 -24.57 -32.29 9.04
N ARG A 57 -24.31 -33.60 8.91
CA ARG A 57 -23.26 -34.13 8.02
C ARG A 57 -23.54 -33.80 6.55
N ARG A 58 -24.79 -33.88 6.11
CA ARG A 58 -25.19 -33.44 4.76
C ARG A 58 -24.99 -31.93 4.59
N ASP A 59 -25.29 -31.13 5.60
CA ASP A 59 -25.19 -29.68 5.55
C ASP A 59 -23.74 -29.19 5.53
N ILE A 60 -22.86 -29.83 6.32
CA ILE A 60 -21.41 -29.59 6.28
C ILE A 60 -20.87 -29.93 4.90
N LYS A 61 -21.27 -31.07 4.32
CA LYS A 61 -20.84 -31.45 2.96
C LYS A 61 -21.27 -30.41 1.93
N ARG A 62 -22.54 -29.97 1.96
CA ARG A 62 -23.05 -28.93 1.05
C ARG A 62 -22.28 -27.62 1.17
N ARG A 63 -21.96 -27.18 2.38
CA ARG A 63 -21.17 -25.96 2.59
C ARG A 63 -19.73 -26.10 2.11
N ALA A 64 -19.10 -27.26 2.34
CA ALA A 64 -17.75 -27.53 1.85
C ALA A 64 -17.69 -27.55 0.32
N ASP A 65 -18.72 -28.09 -0.34
CA ASP A 65 -18.83 -28.10 -1.80
C ASP A 65 -19.08 -26.67 -2.35
N SER A 66 -20.00 -25.91 -1.77
CA SER A 66 -20.23 -24.49 -2.13
C SER A 66 -18.97 -23.64 -2.00
N HIS A 67 -18.22 -23.80 -0.90
CA HIS A 67 -17.01 -23.01 -0.69
C HIS A 67 -15.88 -23.41 -1.65
N ARG A 68 -15.81 -24.68 -2.04
CA ARG A 68 -14.88 -25.17 -3.07
C ARG A 68 -15.18 -24.54 -4.43
N GLU A 69 -16.46 -24.45 -4.79
CA GLU A 69 -16.90 -23.80 -6.03
C GLU A 69 -16.60 -22.30 -6.01
N GLU A 70 -16.84 -21.61 -4.90
CA GLU A 70 -16.48 -20.19 -4.72
C GLU A 70 -14.97 -19.96 -4.88
N MET A 71 -14.14 -20.82 -4.26
CA MET A 71 -12.68 -20.74 -4.38
C MET A 71 -12.21 -21.00 -5.81
N GLN A 72 -12.81 -21.96 -6.52
CA GLN A 72 -12.52 -22.21 -7.93
C GLN A 72 -12.87 -21.01 -8.80
N LYS A 73 -14.06 -20.44 -8.62
CA LYS A 73 -14.49 -19.24 -9.37
C LYS A 73 -13.56 -18.06 -9.11
N MET A 74 -13.17 -17.81 -7.86
CA MET A 74 -12.23 -16.75 -7.53
C MET A 74 -10.85 -16.98 -8.15
N GLN A 75 -10.39 -18.23 -8.21
CA GLN A 75 -9.13 -18.59 -8.87
C GLN A 75 -9.21 -18.36 -10.39
N GLU A 76 -10.33 -18.71 -11.03
CA GLU A 76 -10.58 -18.46 -12.45
C GLU A 76 -10.60 -16.96 -12.76
N GLU A 77 -11.32 -16.16 -11.97
CA GLU A 77 -11.33 -14.70 -12.12
C GLU A 77 -9.94 -14.09 -11.92
N LEU A 78 -9.16 -14.59 -10.95
CA LEU A 78 -7.79 -14.14 -10.74
C LEU A 78 -6.89 -14.50 -11.93
N GLN A 79 -7.06 -15.70 -12.50
CA GLN A 79 -6.32 -16.13 -13.67
C GLN A 79 -6.68 -15.27 -14.89
N LYS A 80 -7.96 -14.94 -15.06
CA LYS A 80 -8.44 -14.05 -16.11
C LYS A 80 -7.87 -12.64 -15.95
N VAL A 81 -7.93 -12.05 -14.76
CA VAL A 81 -7.34 -10.73 -14.49
C VAL A 81 -5.83 -10.73 -14.72
N LYS A 82 -5.14 -11.83 -14.38
CA LYS A 82 -3.71 -11.98 -14.65
C LYS A 82 -3.43 -12.00 -16.15
N GLU A 83 -4.23 -12.71 -16.94
CA GLU A 83 -4.11 -12.74 -18.39
C GLU A 83 -4.38 -11.36 -18.99
N GLU A 84 -5.47 -10.69 -18.59
CA GLU A 84 -5.80 -9.32 -18.99
C GLU A 84 -4.69 -8.32 -18.65
N PHE A 85 -4.08 -8.45 -17.47
CA PHE A 85 -2.93 -7.63 -17.08
C PHE A 85 -1.70 -7.91 -17.94
N SER A 86 -1.44 -9.18 -18.26
CA SER A 86 -0.33 -9.58 -19.13
C SER A 86 -0.52 -9.07 -20.55
N THR A 87 -1.74 -9.11 -21.09
CA THR A 87 -2.06 -8.56 -22.41
C THR A 87 -1.94 -7.04 -22.42
N ALA A 88 -2.46 -6.36 -21.38
CA ALA A 88 -2.31 -4.91 -21.27
C ALA A 88 -0.84 -4.48 -21.17
N LEU A 89 0.00 -5.26 -20.50
CA LEU A 89 1.44 -5.00 -20.43
C LEU A 89 2.13 -5.17 -21.80
N ALA A 90 1.68 -6.12 -22.62
CA ALA A 90 2.20 -6.33 -23.97
C ALA A 90 1.70 -5.28 -24.98
N GLU A 91 0.48 -4.78 -24.80
CA GLU A 91 -0.10 -3.71 -25.62
C GLU A 91 0.44 -2.32 -25.27
N ASN A 92 0.86 -2.12 -24.01
CA ASN A 92 1.65 -0.95 -23.65
C ASN A 92 2.95 -1.05 -24.43
N GLY A 93 3.08 -0.22 -25.48
CA GLY A 93 4.24 -0.15 -26.39
C GLY A 93 5.54 0.28 -25.73
N HIS A 94 5.78 -0.13 -24.49
CA HIS A 94 7.02 -0.01 -23.74
C HIS A 94 8.19 -0.52 -24.58
N ASP A 95 8.04 -1.64 -25.27
CA ASP A 95 9.08 -2.17 -26.17
C ASP A 95 9.26 -1.30 -27.42
N GLU A 96 8.20 -0.69 -27.94
CA GLU A 96 8.26 0.24 -29.06
C GLU A 96 8.94 1.56 -28.67
N ILE A 97 8.58 2.12 -27.52
CA ILE A 97 9.21 3.31 -26.94
C ILE A 97 10.68 3.04 -26.63
N LEU A 98 11.02 1.87 -26.09
CA LEU A 98 12.42 1.49 -25.84
C LEU A 98 13.22 1.39 -27.13
N ARG A 99 12.65 0.81 -28.20
CA ARG A 99 13.29 0.78 -29.52
C ARG A 99 13.51 2.18 -30.09
N GLU A 100 12.53 3.07 -29.97
CA GLU A 100 12.63 4.45 -30.47
C GLU A 100 13.71 5.26 -29.71
N ILE A 101 13.78 5.10 -28.39
CA ILE A 101 14.84 5.70 -27.56
C ILE A 101 16.23 5.18 -27.97
N GLN A 102 16.36 3.87 -28.22
CA GLN A 102 17.62 3.26 -28.66
C GLN A 102 18.05 3.75 -30.05
N SER A 103 17.11 3.81 -31.00
CA SER A 103 17.36 4.35 -32.35
C SER A 103 17.84 5.80 -32.29
N SER A 104 17.18 6.64 -31.50
CA SER A 104 17.57 8.05 -31.31
C SER A 104 18.99 8.18 -30.73
N ARG A 105 19.38 7.26 -29.84
CA ARG A 105 20.72 7.26 -29.21
C ARG A 105 21.83 6.90 -30.21
N GLU A 106 21.55 6.02 -31.16
CA GLU A 106 22.49 5.68 -32.24
C GLU A 106 22.66 6.82 -33.24
N GLU A 107 21.58 7.53 -33.59
CA GLU A 107 21.66 8.73 -34.45
C GLU A 107 22.54 9.83 -33.83
N ILE A 108 22.39 10.08 -32.52
CA ILE A 108 23.18 11.08 -31.78
C ILE A 108 24.66 10.65 -31.60
N SER A 109 24.95 9.35 -31.66
CA SER A 109 26.33 8.84 -31.53
C SER A 109 27.13 8.89 -32.85
N THR A 110 26.52 9.31 -33.95
CA THR A 110 27.25 9.54 -35.20
C THR A 110 28.11 10.83 -35.09
N PRO A 111 29.44 10.76 -35.27
CA PRO A 111 30.28 11.95 -35.15
C PRO A 111 30.07 12.86 -36.38
N ALA A 112 29.48 14.03 -36.16
CA ALA A 112 29.35 15.06 -37.19
C ALA A 112 30.74 15.57 -37.64
N PRO A 113 30.97 15.83 -38.95
CA PRO A 113 32.22 16.37 -39.43
C PRO A 113 32.46 17.78 -38.84
N ALA A 114 33.65 17.95 -38.27
CA ALA A 114 34.04 19.12 -37.50
C ALA A 114 33.99 20.43 -38.32
N SER A 115 33.15 21.37 -37.89
CA SER A 115 33.26 22.80 -38.21
C SER A 115 32.64 23.67 -37.12
N SER A 116 32.98 23.40 -35.86
CA SER A 116 32.66 24.29 -34.73
C SER A 116 33.97 24.71 -34.04
N PRO A 117 34.17 26.01 -33.74
CA PRO A 117 35.41 26.50 -33.15
C PRO A 117 35.75 25.76 -31.86
N SER A 118 37.02 25.38 -31.73
CA SER A 118 37.54 24.65 -30.58
C SER A 118 37.51 25.52 -29.32
N TYR A 119 37.24 24.91 -28.18
CA TYR A 119 37.29 25.54 -26.84
C TYR A 119 38.56 26.39 -26.60
N ALA A 120 39.67 26.03 -27.25
CA ALA A 120 40.91 26.79 -27.22
C ALA A 120 40.80 28.25 -27.73
N ASP A 121 39.88 28.54 -28.66
CA ASP A 121 39.65 29.89 -29.18
C ASP A 121 38.91 30.79 -28.17
N VAL A 122 38.03 30.20 -27.36
CA VAL A 122 37.27 30.94 -26.33
C VAL A 122 38.17 31.28 -25.13
N ALA A 123 39.09 30.38 -24.76
CA ALA A 123 39.97 30.51 -23.61
C ALA A 123 41.06 31.60 -23.76
N ARG A 124 41.25 32.16 -24.95
CA ARG A 124 42.28 33.20 -25.22
C ARG A 124 41.79 34.62 -24.99
N THR A 125 40.52 34.84 -24.67
CA THR A 125 39.96 36.18 -24.45
C THR A 125 40.11 36.59 -22.99
N PRO A 126 40.89 37.63 -22.63
CA PRO A 126 41.01 38.09 -21.24
C PRO A 126 39.70 38.72 -20.75
N PRO A 127 39.18 38.35 -19.56
CA PRO A 127 37.99 38.98 -19.00
C PRO A 127 38.27 40.42 -18.53
N PRO A 128 37.31 41.36 -18.64
CA PRO A 128 37.42 42.68 -18.06
C PRO A 128 37.46 42.58 -16.53
N ILE A 129 38.55 43.08 -15.95
CA ILE A 129 38.82 43.08 -14.51
C ILE A 129 37.83 44.02 -13.81
N HIS A 130 36.96 43.46 -12.96
CA HIS A 130 36.28 44.22 -11.89
C HIS A 130 36.27 43.40 -10.60
N PRO A 131 36.69 43.96 -9.44
CA PRO A 131 37.05 43.16 -8.27
C PRO A 131 35.91 42.93 -7.26
N SER A 132 35.90 41.69 -6.69
CA SER A 132 35.58 41.30 -5.30
C SER A 132 34.13 41.50 -4.78
N ASN A 133 33.48 40.65 -3.98
CA ASN A 133 33.74 39.38 -3.28
C ASN A 133 32.54 38.43 -3.60
N ILE A 134 32.58 37.10 -3.47
CA ILE A 134 32.16 36.32 -2.28
C ILE A 134 32.77 34.91 -2.37
N ARG A 135 33.15 34.39 -1.21
CA ARG A 135 33.85 33.13 -0.92
C ARG A 135 32.97 31.90 -1.16
N ASN A 136 33.55 30.89 -1.84
CA ASN A 136 33.05 29.52 -2.00
C ASN A 136 32.48 28.92 -0.70
N LEU A 137 31.26 28.36 -0.79
CA LEU A 137 30.88 27.18 -0.03
C LEU A 137 30.61 26.05 -1.03
N SER A 138 31.38 24.98 -0.87
CA SER A 138 31.27 23.74 -1.61
C SER A 138 29.97 23.04 -1.19
N THR A 139 29.10 22.74 -2.15
CA THR A 139 28.08 21.71 -2.01
C THR A 139 28.23 20.77 -3.18
N SER A 140 28.61 19.55 -2.84
CA SER A 140 28.54 18.34 -3.63
C SER A 140 27.52 18.41 -4.76
N ASN A 141 28.03 18.42 -6.00
CA ASN A 141 27.57 17.68 -7.18
C ASN A 141 26.50 16.59 -6.96
N THR A 142 25.30 16.97 -6.55
CA THR A 142 24.06 16.30 -6.96
C THR A 142 23.52 17.10 -8.12
N THR A 143 23.36 16.46 -9.27
CA THR A 143 22.66 17.00 -10.44
C THR A 143 21.38 17.69 -9.95
N PRO A 144 21.15 18.98 -10.21
CA PRO A 144 19.90 19.62 -9.86
C PRO A 144 18.80 18.87 -10.61
N THR A 145 17.98 18.12 -9.87
CA THR A 145 16.87 17.38 -10.47
C THR A 145 15.97 18.44 -11.11
N THR A 146 15.72 18.28 -12.40
CA THR A 146 14.85 19.13 -13.18
C THR A 146 13.54 19.36 -12.42
N PHE A 147 13.02 20.58 -12.47
CA PHE A 147 11.82 21.08 -11.77
C PHE A 147 10.54 20.20 -11.88
N THR A 148 10.59 19.11 -12.63
CA THR A 148 9.50 18.17 -12.96
C THR A 148 9.50 16.87 -12.16
N ASP A 149 10.53 16.55 -11.36
CA ASP A 149 10.67 15.22 -10.73
C ASP A 149 10.06 15.13 -9.31
N THR A 150 9.46 16.21 -8.79
CA THR A 150 8.77 16.16 -7.49
C THR A 150 7.28 15.94 -7.70
N LEU A 151 6.79 14.77 -7.27
CA LEU A 151 5.37 14.46 -7.22
C LEU A 151 4.71 15.24 -6.08
N TYR A 152 3.54 15.82 -6.33
CA TYR A 152 2.83 16.63 -5.34
C TYR A 152 1.41 16.13 -5.15
N CYS A 153 1.06 15.69 -3.94
CA CYS A 153 -0.35 15.53 -3.60
C CYS A 153 -0.93 16.92 -3.26
N THR A 154 -1.89 17.40 -4.06
CA THR A 154 -2.51 18.72 -3.84
C THR A 154 -3.88 18.56 -3.20
N ILE A 155 -4.06 19.14 -2.01
CA ILE A 155 -5.30 19.15 -1.25
C ILE A 155 -5.93 20.54 -1.38
N ASP A 156 -7.19 20.57 -1.79
CA ASP A 156 -7.98 21.78 -1.97
C ASP A 156 -9.06 21.85 -0.88
N THR A 157 -8.95 22.86 -0.03
CA THR A 157 -9.79 23.09 1.15
C THR A 157 -10.90 24.11 0.88
N SER A 158 -11.03 24.62 -0.36
CA SER A 158 -11.98 25.70 -0.70
C SER A 158 -13.46 25.36 -0.47
N LYS A 159 -13.80 24.06 -0.38
CA LYS A 159 -15.17 23.58 -0.15
C LYS A 159 -15.41 23.10 1.29
N MET A 160 -14.43 23.26 2.17
CA MET A 160 -14.60 22.94 3.59
C MET A 160 -15.48 23.99 4.25
N ALA A 161 -16.26 23.58 5.26
CA ALA A 161 -17.00 24.53 6.08
C ALA A 161 -16.02 25.51 6.77
N GLU A 162 -16.42 26.77 6.95
CA GLU A 162 -15.58 27.85 7.51
C GLU A 162 -14.90 27.46 8.85
N SER A 163 -15.60 26.68 9.68
CA SER A 163 -15.09 26.20 10.97
C SER A 163 -14.08 25.04 10.87
N GLU A 164 -14.03 24.35 9.73
CA GLU A 164 -13.09 23.27 9.43
C GLU A 164 -11.94 23.74 8.54
N SER A 165 -12.12 24.79 7.73
CA SER A 165 -11.09 25.36 6.86
C SER A 165 -9.95 26.01 7.66
N GLU A 166 -10.26 26.73 8.75
CA GLU A 166 -9.26 27.24 9.71
C GLU A 166 -8.44 26.10 10.34
N LYS A 167 -9.09 24.95 10.56
CA LYS A 167 -8.46 23.75 11.11
C LYS A 167 -7.69 22.96 10.06
N ALA A 168 -7.95 23.18 8.77
CA ALA A 168 -7.28 22.54 7.64
C ALA A 168 -6.04 23.32 7.19
N SER A 169 -5.30 23.89 8.14
CA SER A 169 -4.02 24.56 7.87
C SER A 169 -2.95 23.56 7.39
N ALA A 170 -1.91 24.07 6.73
CA ALA A 170 -0.78 23.24 6.28
C ALA A 170 -0.11 22.46 7.43
N GLY A 171 -0.09 23.03 8.64
CA GLY A 171 0.43 22.36 9.84
C GLY A 171 -0.48 21.23 10.32
N SER A 172 -1.79 21.47 10.35
CA SER A 172 -2.79 20.46 10.74
C SER A 172 -2.82 19.29 9.75
N ILE A 173 -2.87 19.58 8.46
CA ILE A 173 -2.79 18.55 7.40
C ILE A 173 -1.51 17.73 7.54
N ARG A 174 -0.35 18.38 7.75
CA ARG A 174 0.91 17.68 7.99
C ARG A 174 0.79 16.73 9.20
N ALA A 175 0.29 17.23 10.33
CA ALA A 175 0.18 16.44 11.55
C ALA A 175 -0.74 15.23 11.36
N THR A 176 -1.89 15.40 10.72
CA THR A 176 -2.84 14.31 10.42
C THR A 176 -2.19 13.26 9.53
N ILE A 177 -1.63 13.65 8.39
CA ILE A 177 -1.03 12.69 7.43
C ILE A 177 0.15 11.95 8.05
N GLU A 178 1.07 12.66 8.72
CA GLU A 178 2.20 11.99 9.36
C GLU A 178 1.76 11.05 10.48
N THR A 179 0.73 11.41 11.24
CA THR A 179 0.18 10.55 12.30
C THR A 179 -0.45 9.30 11.72
N GLU A 180 -1.24 9.42 10.66
CA GLU A 180 -1.86 8.27 9.99
C GLU A 180 -0.81 7.37 9.34
N ILE A 181 0.19 7.94 8.66
CA ILE A 181 1.27 7.13 8.06
C ILE A 181 2.05 6.41 9.15
N ARG A 182 2.39 7.08 10.26
CA ARG A 182 3.11 6.44 11.38
C ARG A 182 2.34 5.30 12.06
N LYS A 183 1.00 5.24 11.91
CA LYS A 183 0.18 4.10 12.37
C LYS A 183 0.32 2.87 11.46
N LEU A 184 0.80 3.03 10.23
CA LEU A 184 1.14 1.89 9.37
C LEU A 184 2.48 1.30 9.84
N GLY A 185 2.52 -0.03 9.99
CA GLY A 185 3.57 -0.76 10.72
C GLY A 185 5.02 -0.42 10.34
N ASP A 186 5.30 -0.11 9.07
CA ASP A 186 6.66 0.10 8.58
C ASP A 186 7.11 1.58 8.56
N HIS A 187 6.33 2.51 9.10
CA HIS A 187 6.52 3.95 8.88
C HIS A 187 6.71 4.78 10.17
N THR A 188 7.22 4.18 11.24
CA THR A 188 7.34 4.78 12.59
C THR A 188 8.03 6.15 12.63
N HIS A 189 9.01 6.40 11.76
CA HIS A 189 9.75 7.67 11.67
C HIS A 189 9.42 8.48 10.41
N TRP A 190 8.32 8.15 9.74
CA TRP A 190 7.91 8.86 8.54
C TRP A 190 7.50 10.30 8.86
N ARG A 191 7.88 11.19 7.95
CA ARG A 191 7.54 12.62 7.97
C ARG A 191 7.32 13.11 6.55
N CYS A 192 6.51 14.15 6.38
CA CYS A 192 6.33 14.79 5.08
C CYS A 192 7.66 15.39 4.60
N ARG A 193 7.96 15.27 3.30
CA ARG A 193 9.14 15.90 2.69
C ARG A 193 9.01 17.42 2.66
N ALA A 194 7.87 17.93 2.22
CA ALA A 194 7.48 19.34 2.37
C ALA A 194 5.97 19.48 2.32
N VAL A 195 5.44 20.47 3.04
CA VAL A 195 4.03 20.88 2.95
C VAL A 195 3.98 22.38 2.75
N THR A 196 3.42 22.83 1.64
CA THR A 196 3.42 24.24 1.21
C THR A 196 2.02 24.70 0.83
N VAL A 197 1.65 25.92 1.21
CA VAL A 197 0.46 26.59 0.68
C VAL A 197 0.78 27.16 -0.70
N SER A 198 -0.12 27.02 -1.66
CA SER A 198 0.06 27.54 -3.02
C SER A 198 -0.01 29.07 -3.01
N PRO A 199 0.97 29.80 -3.58
CA PRO A 199 0.91 31.26 -3.68
C PRO A 199 -0.23 31.77 -4.55
N ARG A 200 -0.75 30.93 -5.45
CA ARG A 200 -1.86 31.27 -6.37
C ARG A 200 -3.23 31.06 -5.73
N ASP A 201 -3.32 30.21 -4.71
CA ASP A 201 -4.58 29.83 -4.06
C ASP A 201 -4.27 29.36 -2.63
N THR A 202 -4.66 30.17 -1.65
CA THR A 202 -4.43 29.88 -0.22
C THR A 202 -5.19 28.65 0.26
N ASN A 203 -6.23 28.22 -0.46
CA ASN A 203 -6.99 27.02 -0.18
C ASN A 203 -6.33 25.75 -0.75
N ARG A 204 -5.22 25.88 -1.50
CA ARG A 204 -4.49 24.72 -2.04
C ARG A 204 -3.22 24.47 -1.26
N ILE A 205 -3.16 23.32 -0.63
CA ILE A 205 -2.00 22.84 0.13
C ILE A 205 -1.36 21.69 -0.65
N ARG A 206 -0.06 21.78 -0.92
CA ARG A 206 0.71 20.79 -1.67
C ARG A 206 1.64 20.03 -0.74
N ILE A 207 1.61 18.71 -0.81
CA ILE A 207 2.54 17.82 -0.11
C ILE A 207 3.50 17.24 -1.14
N ALA A 208 4.78 17.58 -1.03
CA ALA A 208 5.82 16.99 -1.87
C ALA A 208 6.08 15.55 -1.41
N CYS A 209 6.09 14.61 -2.36
CA CYS A 209 6.29 13.18 -2.11
C CYS A 209 7.66 12.73 -2.64
N ARG A 210 8.25 11.71 -1.99
CA ARG A 210 9.56 11.17 -2.37
C ARG A 210 9.55 10.29 -3.61
N ASN A 211 8.49 9.53 -3.81
CA ASN A 211 8.28 8.60 -4.91
C ASN A 211 6.79 8.36 -5.12
N GLU A 212 6.44 7.61 -6.16
CA GLU A 212 5.05 7.31 -6.51
C GLU A 212 4.31 6.54 -5.39
N ALA A 213 4.98 5.59 -4.73
CA ALA A 213 4.37 4.82 -3.65
C ALA A 213 3.98 5.71 -2.44
N GLU A 214 4.85 6.62 -2.05
CA GLU A 214 4.56 7.63 -1.02
C GLU A 214 3.44 8.58 -1.47
N HIS A 215 3.45 8.99 -2.75
CA HIS A 215 2.41 9.85 -3.30
C HIS A 215 1.03 9.19 -3.24
N GLN A 216 0.90 7.93 -3.68
CA GLN A 216 -0.34 7.18 -3.60
C GLN A 216 -0.80 6.97 -2.15
N LEU A 217 0.13 6.70 -1.23
CA LEU A 217 -0.17 6.56 0.19
C LEU A 217 -0.70 7.87 0.79
N VAL A 218 0.00 8.98 0.55
CA VAL A 218 -0.39 10.32 1.01
C VAL A 218 -1.74 10.71 0.43
N LYS A 219 -1.96 10.47 -0.87
CA LYS A 219 -3.24 10.71 -1.54
C LYS A 219 -4.38 9.96 -0.88
N LYS A 220 -4.24 8.65 -0.67
CA LYS A 220 -5.26 7.80 -0.04
C LYS A 220 -5.60 8.28 1.38
N LEU A 221 -4.58 8.59 2.18
CA LEU A 221 -4.79 9.04 3.55
C LEU A 221 -5.36 10.46 3.61
N ALA A 222 -4.99 11.32 2.67
CA ALA A 222 -5.54 12.67 2.54
C ALA A 222 -7.03 12.64 2.18
N GLU A 223 -7.43 11.80 1.22
CA GLU A 223 -8.83 11.62 0.83
C GLU A 223 -9.68 11.05 1.99
N ALA A 224 -9.09 10.19 2.83
CA ALA A 224 -9.82 9.54 3.92
C ALA A 224 -9.89 10.36 5.21
N ASN A 225 -8.86 11.16 5.53
CA ASN A 225 -8.70 11.75 6.87
C ASN A 225 -8.74 13.27 6.90
N ILE A 226 -8.65 13.96 5.76
CA ILE A 226 -8.79 15.41 5.74
C ILE A 226 -10.28 15.72 5.69
N GLY A 227 -10.73 16.58 6.60
CA GLY A 227 -12.15 16.83 6.96
C GLY A 227 -13.13 17.00 5.80
N ALA A 228 -14.41 16.92 6.12
CA ALA A 228 -15.49 16.89 5.12
C ALA A 228 -15.41 18.11 4.18
N GLY A 229 -15.34 17.85 2.88
CA GLY A 229 -15.24 18.89 1.85
C GLY A 229 -13.83 19.23 1.37
N ALA A 230 -12.78 18.68 2.00
CA ALA A 230 -11.45 18.67 1.41
C ALA A 230 -11.43 17.72 0.20
N ARG A 231 -10.78 18.14 -0.89
CA ARG A 231 -10.61 17.30 -2.08
C ARG A 231 -9.14 17.20 -2.45
N VAL A 232 -8.67 15.99 -2.72
CA VAL A 232 -7.36 15.81 -3.34
C VAL A 232 -7.52 16.01 -4.85
N LEU A 233 -6.83 17.01 -5.39
CA LEU A 233 -6.81 17.29 -6.82
C LEU A 233 -6.01 16.20 -7.54
N ARG A 234 -6.45 15.84 -8.74
CA ARG A 234 -5.63 15.02 -9.63
C ARG A 234 -4.43 15.85 -10.09
N ASP A 235 -3.29 15.18 -10.23
CA ASP A 235 -2.07 15.79 -10.74
C ASP A 235 -2.26 16.14 -12.21
N GLU A 236 -2.85 17.32 -12.48
CA GLU A 236 -2.76 17.95 -13.78
C GLU A 236 -1.36 18.54 -13.91
N LEU A 237 -0.42 17.70 -14.32
CA LEU A 237 0.85 18.14 -14.88
C LEU A 237 0.50 18.98 -16.13
N TYR A 238 0.41 20.30 -15.99
CA TYR A 238 0.24 21.15 -17.17
C TYR A 238 1.52 21.05 -18.02
N PRO A 239 1.44 20.59 -19.29
CA PRO A 239 2.58 20.70 -20.17
C PRO A 239 2.89 22.18 -20.36
N ILE A 240 4.11 22.57 -20.02
CA ILE A 240 4.64 23.90 -20.32
C ILE A 240 4.63 24.02 -21.85
N LYS A 241 3.74 24.84 -22.39
CA LYS A 241 3.80 25.24 -23.79
C LYS A 241 5.05 26.10 -23.95
N VAL A 242 6.12 25.51 -24.49
CA VAL A 242 7.24 26.28 -25.01
C VAL A 242 6.75 26.87 -26.33
N ASP A 243 6.41 28.15 -26.33
CA ASP A 243 6.09 28.85 -27.58
C ASP A 243 7.37 28.87 -28.42
N SER A 244 7.37 28.14 -29.53
CA SER A 244 8.46 28.15 -30.50
C SER A 244 8.65 29.58 -31.01
N MET A 245 9.70 30.26 -30.55
CA MET A 245 10.12 31.53 -31.14
C MET A 245 10.37 31.29 -32.63
N ARG A 246 9.52 31.88 -33.48
CA ARG A 246 9.76 31.94 -34.93
C ARG A 246 11.10 32.63 -35.16
N GLY A 247 12.03 31.88 -35.74
CA GLY A 247 13.37 32.35 -36.08
C GLY A 247 13.31 33.68 -36.85
N MET A 248 14.12 34.63 -36.41
CA MET A 248 14.52 35.77 -37.22
C MET A 248 15.19 35.24 -38.49
N LYS A 249 14.59 35.57 -39.64
CA LYS A 249 15.25 35.49 -40.94
C LYS A 249 16.30 36.59 -41.00
N PHE A 250 17.55 36.21 -41.20
CA PHE A 250 18.59 37.09 -41.75
C PHE A 250 18.49 37.09 -43.27
#